data_AF-A0A5C9EXK0-F1
#
_entry.id   AF-A0A5C9EXK0-F1
#
_cell.length_a   1.000
_cell.length_b   1.000
_cell.length_c   1.000
_cell.angle_alpha   90.00
_cell.angle_beta   90.00
_cell.angle_gamma   90.00
#
_symmetry.space_group_name_H-M   'P 1'
#
loop_
_entity.id
_entity.type
_entity.pdbx_description
1 polymer ?
#
loop_
_entity_poly.entity_id
_entity_poly.type
_entity_poly.pdbx_seq_one_letter_code
_entity_poly.pdbx_strand_id
1 'polypeptide(L)'
;MKKKDTFIGTRIDSNLLEPLNEIIKQRDLTMSELIRNGLFRYIMFFQRDEMKNNPMLIISKNELAFLLDKLHESELEGLADLMYKNGLITRKYQLELLFKLINDIEFTARAQMALLTRIVFSNKGQRWFQEFYYNFHGSTLRIAGKHSLNKNFSIFFKYYIIKYLEEFGYKLIEEKLDIDKVVLILDKNEKVKLKSEL
;
A
#
# COMPACT_ATOMS: atom_id res chain seq x y z
N MET A 1 11.76 -11.51 -41.16
CA MET A 1 11.01 -10.70 -40.18
C MET A 1 9.91 -11.55 -39.56
N LYS A 2 9.89 -11.78 -38.24
CA LYS A 2 8.74 -12.43 -37.59
C LYS A 2 7.54 -11.50 -37.70
N LYS A 3 6.43 -11.95 -38.30
CA LYS A 3 5.17 -11.19 -38.29
C LYS A 3 4.71 -11.02 -36.83
N LYS A 4 4.38 -9.79 -36.44
CA LYS A 4 3.72 -9.50 -35.17
C LYS A 4 2.23 -9.80 -35.38
N ASP A 5 1.81 -11.04 -35.17
CA ASP A 5 0.44 -11.48 -35.47
C ASP A 5 -0.58 -11.09 -34.37
N THR A 6 -0.13 -10.55 -33.24
CA THR A 6 -0.99 -10.11 -32.14
C THR A 6 -0.68 -8.67 -31.75
N PHE A 7 -1.71 -7.82 -31.75
CA PHE A 7 -1.65 -6.44 -31.29
C PHE A 7 -2.50 -6.29 -30.03
N ILE A 8 -1.94 -5.65 -29.00
CA ILE A 8 -2.67 -5.29 -27.78
C ILE A 8 -2.82 -3.77 -27.80
N GLY A 9 -4.07 -3.29 -27.87
CA GLY A 9 -4.42 -1.90 -27.71
C GLY A 9 -4.93 -1.63 -26.30
N THR A 10 -4.51 -0.52 -25.70
CA THR A 10 -5.03 -0.06 -24.40
C THR A 10 -5.33 1.43 -24.46
N ARG A 11 -6.33 1.87 -23.69
CA ARG A 11 -6.64 3.30 -23.52
C ARG A 11 -5.79 3.83 -22.37
N ILE A 12 -5.09 4.92 -22.61
CA ILE A 12 -4.33 5.64 -21.60
C ILE A 12 -5.11 6.93 -21.35
N ASP A 13 -5.45 7.18 -20.09
CA ASP A 13 -6.07 8.44 -19.71
C ASP A 13 -5.08 9.59 -19.97
N SER A 14 -5.62 10.71 -20.46
CA SER A 14 -4.90 11.96 -20.71
C SER A 14 -4.03 12.41 -19.53
N ASN A 15 -4.49 12.18 -18.29
CA ASN A 15 -3.75 12.51 -17.08
C ASN A 15 -2.49 11.65 -16.85
N LEU A 16 -2.35 10.51 -17.53
CA LEU A 16 -1.19 9.61 -17.45
C LEU A 16 -0.17 9.86 -18.56
N LEU A 17 -0.55 10.55 -19.64
CA LEU A 17 0.34 10.77 -20.78
C LEU A 17 1.62 11.52 -20.41
N GLU A 18 1.49 12.61 -19.64
CA GLU A 18 2.63 13.43 -19.25
C GLU A 18 3.61 12.66 -18.33
N PRO A 19 3.19 12.04 -17.21
CA PRO A 19 4.08 11.20 -16.39
C PRO A 19 4.73 10.05 -17.17
N LEU A 20 4.02 9.41 -18.08
CA LEU A 20 4.58 8.32 -18.90
C LEU A 20 5.64 8.84 -19.88
N ASN A 21 5.39 10.00 -20.48
CA ASN A 21 6.35 10.65 -21.39
C ASN A 21 7.63 11.09 -20.65
N GLU A 22 7.54 11.52 -19.40
CA GLU A 22 8.72 11.78 -18.57
C GLU A 22 9.57 10.53 -18.37
N ILE A 23 8.95 9.40 -18.05
CA ILE A 23 9.65 8.12 -17.86
C ILE A 23 10.28 7.64 -19.17
N ILE A 24 9.56 7.76 -20.29
CA ILE A 24 10.04 7.44 -21.64
C ILE A 24 11.33 8.20 -21.95
N LYS A 25 11.35 9.51 -21.69
CA LYS A 25 12.55 10.35 -21.88
C LYS A 25 13.69 9.96 -20.95
N GLN A 26 13.40 9.70 -19.67
CA GLN A 26 14.43 9.36 -18.68
C GLN A 26 15.08 7.99 -18.93
N ARG A 27 14.36 7.04 -19.52
CA ARG A 27 14.79 5.64 -19.65
C ARG A 27 15.04 5.19 -21.08
N ASP A 28 14.92 6.10 -22.04
CA ASP A 28 15.07 5.82 -23.48
C ASP A 28 14.20 4.62 -23.94
N LEU A 29 12.90 4.68 -23.61
CA LEU A 29 11.92 3.62 -23.94
C LEU A 29 10.83 4.15 -24.84
N THR A 30 10.30 3.34 -25.76
CA THR A 30 9.03 3.67 -26.42
C THR A 30 7.83 3.46 -25.50
N MET A 31 6.70 4.14 -25.77
CA MET A 31 5.45 3.93 -25.03
C MET A 31 5.02 2.44 -25.04
N SER A 32 5.15 1.77 -26.19
CA SER A 32 4.83 0.34 -26.29
C SER A 32 5.76 -0.55 -25.46
N GLU A 33 7.05 -0.22 -25.35
CA GLU A 33 7.98 -0.95 -24.48
C GLU A 33 7.66 -0.71 -23.00
N LEU A 34 7.40 0.54 -22.62
CA LEU A 34 7.00 0.87 -21.25
C LEU A 34 5.75 0.10 -20.82
N ILE A 35 4.71 0.10 -21.65
CA ILE A 35 3.45 -0.61 -21.35
C ILE A 35 3.64 -2.12 -21.35
N ARG A 36 4.35 -2.70 -22.32
CA ARG A 36 4.63 -4.15 -22.33
C ARG A 36 5.45 -4.57 -21.13
N ASN A 37 6.44 -3.78 -20.73
CA ASN A 37 7.25 -4.04 -19.54
C ASN A 37 6.39 -3.95 -18.27
N GLY A 38 5.48 -2.97 -18.20
CA GLY A 38 4.50 -2.84 -17.12
C GLY A 38 3.57 -4.05 -17.03
N LEU A 39 2.96 -4.45 -18.15
CA LEU A 39 2.06 -5.60 -18.24
C LEU A 39 2.78 -6.92 -17.94
N PHE A 40 3.99 -7.12 -18.45
CA PHE A 40 4.79 -8.31 -18.18
C PHE A 40 5.14 -8.41 -16.69
N ARG A 41 5.60 -7.30 -16.09
CA ARG A 41 5.87 -7.24 -14.64
C ARG A 41 4.60 -7.49 -13.83
N TYR A 42 3.46 -6.98 -14.28
CA TYR A 42 2.16 -7.22 -13.67
C TYR A 42 1.79 -8.72 -13.72
N ILE A 43 1.86 -9.36 -14.88
CA ILE A 43 1.55 -10.80 -15.03
C ILE A 43 2.49 -11.65 -14.16
N MET A 44 3.80 -11.36 -14.19
CA MET A 44 4.80 -12.05 -13.36
C MET A 44 4.59 -11.84 -11.85
N PHE A 45 4.00 -10.71 -11.48
CA PHE A 45 3.61 -10.44 -10.09
C PHE A 45 2.37 -11.26 -9.69
N PHE A 46 1.40 -11.42 -10.59
CA PHE A 46 0.12 -12.10 -10.35
C PHE A 46 0.14 -13.63 -10.47
N GLN A 47 1.09 -14.21 -11.19
CA GLN A 47 1.18 -15.67 -11.40
C GLN A 47 1.72 -16.45 -10.19
N ARG A 48 1.70 -15.87 -9.00
CA ARG A 48 2.33 -16.45 -7.81
C ARG A 48 1.37 -17.33 -7.03
N ASP A 49 1.89 -18.42 -6.48
CA ASP A 49 1.08 -19.37 -5.70
C ASP A 49 0.43 -18.71 -4.48
N GLU A 50 1.11 -17.74 -3.83
CA GLU A 50 0.53 -17.00 -2.71
C GLU A 50 -0.67 -16.12 -3.11
N MET A 51 -0.76 -15.71 -4.39
CA MET A 51 -1.89 -14.91 -4.90
C MET A 51 -3.09 -15.74 -5.34
N LYS A 52 -2.97 -17.07 -5.45
CA LYS A 52 -4.13 -17.96 -5.69
C LYS A 52 -5.13 -17.92 -4.53
N ASN A 53 -4.62 -17.80 -3.31
CA ASN A 53 -5.42 -17.77 -2.09
C ASN A 53 -5.72 -16.34 -1.61
N ASN A 54 -5.06 -15.33 -2.19
CA ASN A 54 -5.29 -13.92 -1.89
C ASN A 54 -5.13 -13.08 -3.18
N PRO A 55 -6.18 -13.00 -4.02
CA PRO A 55 -6.11 -12.27 -5.26
C PRO A 55 -5.96 -10.77 -4.97
N MET A 56 -4.90 -10.17 -5.51
CA MET A 56 -4.68 -8.74 -5.38
C MET A 56 -5.55 -7.99 -6.41
N LEU A 57 -6.17 -6.88 -6.02
CA LEU A 57 -6.90 -6.03 -6.95
C LEU A 57 -6.20 -4.67 -7.00
N ILE A 58 -5.84 -4.21 -8.20
CA ILE A 58 -5.43 -2.81 -8.39
C ILE A 58 -6.72 -2.01 -8.59
N ILE A 59 -7.00 -1.13 -7.63
CA ILE A 59 -8.14 -0.22 -7.69
C ILE A 59 -7.63 1.22 -7.68
N SER A 60 -8.26 2.05 -8.50
CA SER A 60 -8.06 3.49 -8.46
C SER A 60 -8.62 4.06 -7.14
N LYS A 61 -8.19 5.28 -6.81
CA LYS A 61 -8.70 6.01 -5.64
C LYS A 61 -10.22 6.19 -5.69
N ASN A 62 -10.79 6.38 -6.88
CA ASN A 62 -12.24 6.57 -7.05
C ASN A 62 -13.01 5.25 -6.88
N GLU A 63 -12.48 4.14 -7.40
CA GLU A 63 -13.06 2.81 -7.18
C GLU A 63 -12.99 2.42 -5.70
N LEU A 64 -11.87 2.70 -5.02
CA LEU A 64 -11.75 2.53 -3.58
C LEU A 64 -12.78 3.38 -2.83
N ALA A 65 -12.93 4.66 -3.19
CA ALA A 65 -13.92 5.55 -2.58
C ALA A 65 -15.34 4.99 -2.70
N PHE A 66 -15.70 4.55 -3.92
CA PHE A 66 -17.00 3.96 -4.21
C PHE A 66 -17.25 2.68 -3.41
N LEU A 67 -16.26 1.78 -3.38
CA LEU A 67 -16.33 0.54 -2.60
C LEU A 67 -16.56 0.86 -1.11
N LEU A 68 -15.71 1.71 -0.52
CA LEU A 68 -15.77 2.06 0.89
C LEU A 68 -17.13 2.67 1.28
N ASP A 69 -17.77 3.43 0.39
CA ASP A 69 -19.10 4.02 0.61
C ASP A 69 -20.22 2.99 0.79
N LYS A 70 -20.03 1.75 0.32
CA LYS A 70 -21.03 0.69 0.37
C LYS A 70 -20.81 -0.35 1.46
N LEU A 71 -19.66 -0.31 2.12
CA LEU A 71 -19.29 -1.28 3.13
C LEU A 71 -19.74 -0.84 4.53
N HIS A 72 -20.21 -1.80 5.32
CA HIS A 72 -20.42 -1.67 6.74
C HIS A 72 -19.11 -1.86 7.51
N GLU A 73 -19.09 -1.47 8.79
CA GLU A 73 -17.85 -1.46 9.60
C GLU A 73 -17.15 -2.82 9.69
N SER A 74 -17.89 -3.92 9.87
CA SER A 74 -17.32 -5.27 9.86
C SER A 74 -16.67 -5.65 8.53
N GLU A 75 -17.23 -5.16 7.42
CA GLU A 75 -16.68 -5.40 6.09
C GLU A 75 -15.46 -4.51 5.81
N LEU A 76 -15.41 -3.31 6.39
CA LEU A 76 -14.22 -2.44 6.35
C LEU A 76 -13.04 -3.09 7.08
N GLU A 77 -13.28 -3.72 8.22
CA GLU A 77 -12.25 -4.51 8.92
C GLU A 77 -11.80 -5.71 8.09
N GLY A 78 -12.72 -6.45 7.48
CA GLY A 78 -12.40 -7.56 6.58
C GLY A 78 -11.58 -7.12 5.36
N LEU A 79 -11.93 -5.98 4.76
CA LEU A 79 -11.16 -5.38 3.67
C LEU A 79 -9.76 -4.96 4.12
N ALA A 80 -9.63 -4.38 5.32
CA ALA A 80 -8.34 -4.02 5.89
C ALA A 80 -7.43 -5.25 6.11
N ASP A 81 -7.98 -6.35 6.61
CA ASP A 81 -7.26 -7.63 6.76
C ASP A 81 -6.79 -8.19 5.42
N LEU A 82 -7.65 -8.17 4.39
CA LEU A 82 -7.30 -8.61 3.04
C LEU A 82 -6.16 -7.75 2.45
N MET A 83 -6.27 -6.43 2.56
CA MET A 83 -5.25 -5.48 2.08
C MET A 83 -3.92 -5.62 2.83
N TYR A 84 -3.98 -5.86 4.14
CA TYR A 84 -2.82 -6.14 4.96
C TYR A 84 -2.11 -7.43 4.50
N LYS A 85 -2.84 -8.54 4.35
CA LYS A 85 -2.29 -9.82 3.83
C LYS A 85 -1.65 -9.65 2.45
N ASN A 86 -2.28 -8.87 1.56
CA ASN A 86 -1.73 -8.54 0.25
C ASN A 86 -0.42 -7.74 0.35
N GLY A 87 -0.38 -6.80 1.28
CA GLY A 87 0.83 -6.04 1.57
C GLY A 87 1.96 -6.89 2.17
N LEU A 88 1.65 -7.91 2.98
CA LEU A 88 2.65 -8.86 3.49
C LEU A 88 3.29 -9.70 2.39
N ILE A 89 2.48 -10.23 1.46
CA ILE A 89 2.98 -10.98 0.30
C ILE A 89 3.93 -10.10 -0.52
N THR A 90 3.54 -8.85 -0.75
CA THR A 90 4.36 -7.88 -1.49
C THR A 90 5.64 -7.54 -0.73
N ARG A 91 5.56 -7.35 0.59
CA ARG A 91 6.70 -7.07 1.48
C ARG A 91 7.70 -8.21 1.45
N LYS A 92 7.26 -9.47 1.63
CA LYS A 92 8.14 -10.65 1.57
C LYS A 92 8.94 -10.68 0.29
N TYR A 93 8.31 -10.45 -0.85
CA TYR A 93 9.01 -10.43 -2.14
C TYR A 93 9.98 -9.25 -2.30
N GLN A 94 9.57 -8.05 -1.89
CA GLN A 94 10.46 -6.89 -1.93
C GLN A 94 11.66 -7.09 -1.00
N LEU A 95 11.44 -7.67 0.18
CA LEU A 95 12.49 -8.05 1.10
C LEU A 95 13.37 -9.14 0.50
N GLU A 96 12.87 -10.21 -0.13
CA GLU A 96 13.71 -11.21 -0.80
C GLU A 96 14.58 -10.62 -1.93
N LEU A 97 14.04 -9.65 -2.68
CA LEU A 97 14.80 -8.88 -3.68
C LEU A 97 15.86 -7.97 -3.05
N LEU A 98 15.58 -7.38 -1.88
CA LEU A 98 16.46 -6.45 -1.16
C LEU A 98 17.48 -7.17 -0.24
N PHE A 99 17.14 -8.30 0.37
CA PHE A 99 18.01 -9.09 1.24
C PHE A 99 19.10 -9.80 0.45
N LYS A 100 18.89 -10.08 -0.85
CA LYS A 100 20.00 -10.42 -1.75
C LYS A 100 21.06 -9.31 -1.86
N LEU A 101 20.78 -8.10 -1.37
CA LEU A 101 21.69 -6.95 -1.38
C LEU A 101 22.16 -6.51 0.01
N ILE A 102 21.39 -6.76 1.09
CA ILE A 102 21.73 -6.29 2.45
C ILE A 102 21.23 -7.30 3.49
N ASN A 103 22.15 -8.02 4.15
CA ASN A 103 21.82 -9.15 5.03
C ASN A 103 21.23 -8.80 6.41
N ASP A 104 21.18 -7.54 6.84
CA ASP A 104 20.93 -7.22 8.27
C ASP A 104 20.03 -5.99 8.53
N ILE A 105 19.00 -5.74 7.70
CA ILE A 105 18.05 -4.67 8.03
C ILE A 105 16.98 -5.22 8.98
N GLU A 106 17.08 -4.86 10.27
CA GLU A 106 16.00 -5.09 11.23
C GLU A 106 14.76 -4.30 10.80
N PHE A 107 13.69 -5.02 10.48
CA PHE A 107 12.44 -4.41 10.06
C PHE A 107 11.66 -3.92 11.29
N THR A 108 11.64 -2.61 11.50
CA THR A 108 11.00 -1.98 12.68
C THR A 108 9.65 -1.33 12.33
N ALA A 109 8.82 -1.05 13.35
CA ALA A 109 7.59 -0.26 13.17
C ALA A 109 7.84 1.09 12.47
N ARG A 110 8.98 1.72 12.78
CA ARG A 110 9.38 2.99 12.13
C ARG A 110 9.69 2.79 10.65
N ALA A 111 10.38 1.70 10.29
CA ALA A 111 10.63 1.35 8.89
C ALA A 111 9.32 1.03 8.14
N GLN A 112 8.41 0.28 8.75
CA GLN A 112 7.08 -0.02 8.19
C GLN A 112 6.27 1.27 7.95
N MET A 113 6.23 2.19 8.91
CA MET A 113 5.53 3.48 8.76
C MET A 113 6.16 4.35 7.68
N ALA A 114 7.49 4.41 7.61
CA ALA A 114 8.20 5.14 6.57
C ALA A 114 7.88 4.57 5.16
N LEU A 115 7.85 3.23 5.04
CA LEU A 115 7.52 2.55 3.80
C LEU A 115 6.08 2.82 3.35
N LEU A 116 5.10 2.63 4.24
CA LEU A 116 3.70 2.91 3.95
C LEU A 116 3.47 4.38 3.61
N THR A 117 4.11 5.29 4.33
CA THR A 117 4.02 6.73 4.04
C THR A 117 4.55 7.02 2.64
N ARG A 118 5.72 6.50 2.29
CA ARG A 118 6.33 6.74 0.98
C ARG A 118 5.50 6.14 -0.16
N ILE A 119 5.02 4.90 -0.02
CA ILE A 119 4.39 4.16 -1.12
C ILE A 119 2.88 4.41 -1.22
N VAL A 120 2.20 4.59 -0.09
CA VAL A 120 0.72 4.62 -0.04
C VAL A 120 0.21 6.01 0.33
N PHE A 121 0.68 6.57 1.44
CA PHE A 121 0.01 7.73 2.05
C PHE A 121 0.43 9.09 1.45
N SER A 122 1.68 9.21 1.00
CA SER A 122 2.23 10.45 0.47
C SER A 122 1.80 10.74 -0.97
N ASN A 123 2.01 12.00 -1.38
CA ASN A 123 1.79 12.47 -2.75
C ASN A 123 2.68 11.81 -3.82
N LYS A 124 3.81 11.22 -3.42
CA LYS A 124 4.70 10.44 -4.31
C LYS A 124 4.30 8.96 -4.41
N GLY A 125 3.38 8.53 -3.56
CA GLY A 125 2.80 7.19 -3.53
C GLY A 125 1.42 7.14 -4.17
N GLN A 126 0.52 6.34 -3.58
CA GLN A 126 -0.89 6.26 -4.01
C GLN A 126 -1.73 7.47 -3.59
N ARG A 127 -1.17 8.41 -2.81
CA ARG A 127 -1.82 9.68 -2.41
C ARG A 127 -3.21 9.49 -1.80
N TRP A 128 -3.29 8.54 -0.86
CA TRP A 128 -4.52 8.32 -0.10
C TRP A 128 -4.87 9.56 0.74
N PHE A 129 -3.85 10.26 1.26
CA PHE A 129 -3.99 11.48 2.02
C PHE A 129 -3.57 12.72 1.21
N GLN A 130 -4.24 13.84 1.50
CA GLN A 130 -3.77 15.17 1.13
C GLN A 130 -2.59 15.58 2.00
N GLU A 131 -2.69 15.28 3.30
CA GLU A 131 -1.67 15.53 4.32
C GLU A 131 -1.59 14.33 5.26
N PHE A 132 -0.37 13.89 5.58
CA PHE A 132 -0.15 12.75 6.46
C PHE A 132 1.07 13.00 7.34
N TYR A 133 0.89 12.81 8.65
CA TYR A 133 1.91 13.01 9.66
C TYR A 133 1.90 11.81 10.60
N TYR A 134 3.09 11.38 11.00
CA TYR A 134 3.25 10.43 12.09
C TYR A 134 4.47 10.82 12.93
N ASN A 135 4.39 10.53 14.23
CA ASN A 135 5.48 10.80 15.15
C ASN A 135 5.60 9.69 16.19
N PHE A 136 6.82 9.20 16.39
CA PHE A 136 7.15 8.27 17.47
C PHE A 136 7.75 9.06 18.64
N HIS A 137 7.15 8.95 19.81
CA HIS A 137 7.64 9.57 21.05
C HIS A 137 7.59 8.54 22.18
N GLY A 138 8.76 8.05 22.60
CA GLY A 138 8.83 6.92 23.54
C GLY A 138 8.21 5.66 22.95
N SER A 139 7.30 5.02 23.70
CA SER A 139 6.50 3.87 23.28
C SER A 139 5.30 4.24 22.41
N THR A 140 5.00 5.54 22.28
CA THR A 140 3.77 6.02 21.66
C THR A 140 4.01 6.42 20.20
N LEU A 141 3.10 6.02 19.32
CA LEU A 141 3.00 6.43 17.93
C LEU A 141 1.72 7.24 17.74
N ARG A 142 1.88 8.50 17.31
CA ARG A 142 0.77 9.36 16.90
C ARG A 142 0.70 9.39 15.37
N ILE A 143 -0.49 9.22 14.82
CA ILE A 143 -0.77 9.29 13.39
C ILE A 143 -1.89 10.29 13.18
N ALA A 144 -1.72 11.21 12.23
CA ALA A 144 -2.74 12.16 11.84
C ALA A 144 -2.74 12.33 10.32
N GLY A 145 -3.91 12.43 9.71
CA GLY A 145 -3.99 12.67 8.28
C GLY A 145 -5.32 13.26 7.84
N LYS A 146 -5.27 14.02 6.74
CA LYS A 146 -6.43 14.58 6.03
C LYS A 146 -6.58 13.91 4.67
N HIS A 147 -7.79 13.49 4.32
CA HIS A 147 -8.10 12.81 3.06
C HIS A 147 -9.32 13.43 2.38
N SER A 148 -9.52 13.08 1.10
CA SER A 148 -10.66 13.55 0.28
C SER A 148 -11.68 12.44 -0.01
N LEU A 149 -11.64 11.37 0.80
CA LEU A 149 -12.57 10.24 0.77
C LEU A 149 -13.69 10.45 1.80
N ASN A 150 -14.44 9.41 2.15
CA ASN A 150 -15.55 9.46 3.11
C ASN A 150 -15.14 8.96 4.52
N LYS A 151 -16.05 9.02 5.49
CA LYS A 151 -15.83 8.52 6.86
C LYS A 151 -15.42 7.04 6.90
N ASN A 152 -15.93 6.22 5.98
CA ASN A 152 -15.58 4.80 5.90
C ASN A 152 -14.10 4.58 5.57
N PHE A 153 -13.47 5.50 4.82
CA PHE A 153 -12.01 5.47 4.67
C PHE A 153 -11.28 5.68 6.00
N SER A 154 -11.75 6.59 6.86
CA SER A 154 -11.15 6.80 8.18
C SER A 154 -11.19 5.53 9.04
N ILE A 155 -12.33 4.83 9.01
CA ILE A 155 -12.55 3.57 9.73
C ILE A 155 -11.69 2.45 9.13
N PHE A 156 -11.70 2.27 7.82
CA PHE A 156 -10.84 1.31 7.12
C PHE A 156 -9.36 1.56 7.42
N PHE A 157 -8.90 2.81 7.36
CA PHE A 157 -7.50 3.17 7.62
C PHE A 157 -7.08 2.81 9.04
N LYS A 158 -7.95 3.03 10.03
CA LYS A 158 -7.73 2.57 11.42
C LYS A 158 -7.42 1.08 11.45
N TYR A 159 -8.31 0.24 10.91
CA TYR A 159 -8.11 -1.20 10.93
C TYR A 159 -6.85 -1.61 10.17
N TYR A 160 -6.63 -1.01 9.00
CA TYR A 160 -5.47 -1.31 8.16
C TYR A 160 -4.15 -1.01 8.88
N ILE A 161 -4.03 0.14 9.53
CA ILE A 161 -2.78 0.51 10.20
C ILE A 161 -2.55 -0.27 11.49
N ILE A 162 -3.62 -0.60 12.23
CA ILE A 162 -3.53 -1.44 13.43
C ILE A 162 -2.92 -2.79 13.08
N LYS A 163 -3.38 -3.46 12.02
CA LYS A 163 -2.83 -4.76 11.60
C LYS A 163 -1.32 -4.73 11.40
N TYR A 164 -0.80 -3.69 10.74
CA TYR A 164 0.64 -3.54 10.55
C TYR A 164 1.40 -3.30 11.85
N LEU A 165 0.82 -2.55 12.78
CA LEU A 165 1.50 -2.10 13.99
C LEU A 165 1.39 -3.11 15.13
N GLU A 166 0.38 -3.97 15.12
CA GLU A 166 0.21 -5.10 16.03
C GLU A 166 1.39 -6.09 15.94
N GLU A 167 1.97 -6.31 14.75
CA GLU A 167 3.19 -7.12 14.56
C GLU A 167 4.36 -6.63 15.42
N PHE A 168 4.39 -5.33 15.72
CA PHE A 168 5.44 -4.68 16.52
C PHE A 168 5.01 -4.41 17.96
N GLY A 169 3.87 -4.96 18.39
CA GLY A 169 3.34 -4.85 19.75
C GLY A 169 2.63 -3.54 20.06
N TYR A 170 2.32 -2.72 19.04
CA TYR A 170 1.52 -1.51 19.25
C TYR A 170 0.03 -1.86 19.35
N LYS A 171 -0.68 -1.18 20.25
CA LYS A 171 -2.13 -1.23 20.35
C LYS A 171 -2.72 0.17 20.30
N LEU A 172 -3.89 0.31 19.69
CA LEU A 172 -4.63 1.57 19.69
C LEU A 172 -5.07 1.92 21.13
N ILE A 173 -4.82 3.15 21.54
CA ILE A 173 -5.25 3.70 22.84
C ILE A 173 -6.21 4.88 22.69
N GLU A 174 -6.16 5.60 21.56
CA GLU A 174 -7.05 6.72 21.28
C GLU A 174 -7.31 6.83 19.77
N GLU A 175 -8.54 7.16 19.41
CA GLU A 175 -8.94 7.46 18.03
C GLU A 175 -9.84 8.69 17.95
N LYS A 176 -9.71 9.41 16.84
CA LYS A 176 -10.69 10.39 16.37
C LYS A 176 -10.85 10.24 14.86
N LEU A 177 -12.04 9.79 14.46
CA LEU A 177 -12.38 9.48 13.07
C LEU A 177 -13.51 10.40 12.59
N ASP A 178 -13.16 11.35 11.73
CA ASP A 178 -14.09 12.29 11.12
C ASP A 178 -14.32 11.95 9.64
N ILE A 179 -15.12 12.76 8.93
CA ILE A 179 -15.44 12.51 7.52
C ILE A 179 -14.22 12.63 6.59
N ASP A 180 -13.25 13.48 6.93
CA ASP A 180 -12.08 13.80 6.12
C ASP A 180 -10.76 13.71 6.91
N LYS A 181 -10.79 13.24 8.17
CA LYS A 181 -9.64 13.24 9.07
C LYS A 181 -9.56 11.98 9.90
N VAL A 182 -8.32 11.51 10.07
CA VAL A 182 -7.97 10.43 10.98
C VAL A 182 -6.94 10.94 11.98
N VAL A 183 -7.17 10.68 13.26
CA VAL A 183 -6.15 10.74 14.30
C VAL A 183 -6.15 9.42 15.07
N LEU A 184 -4.98 8.80 15.20
CA LEU A 184 -4.79 7.56 15.95
C LEU A 184 -3.60 7.72 16.88
N ILE A 185 -3.74 7.25 18.11
CA ILE A 185 -2.63 7.13 19.05
C ILE A 185 -2.52 5.65 19.41
N LEU A 186 -1.34 5.09 19.17
CA LEU A 186 -1.00 3.72 19.50
C LEU A 186 0.14 3.71 20.51
N ASP A 187 0.16 2.73 21.40
CA ASP A 187 1.23 2.55 22.37
C ASP A 187 1.79 1.13 22.33
N LYS A 188 3.12 1.01 22.44
CA LYS A 188 3.83 -0.26 22.39
C LYS A 188 3.71 -0.98 23.73
N ASN A 189 2.96 -2.08 23.74
CA ASN A 189 2.95 -3.00 24.88
C ASN A 189 4.25 -3.81 24.89
N GLU A 190 5.08 -3.64 25.91
CA GLU A 190 6.38 -4.34 26.05
C GLU A 190 6.29 -5.88 26.13
N LYS A 191 5.09 -6.46 26.15
CA LYS A 191 4.88 -7.91 26.33
C LYS A 191 4.78 -8.75 25.05
N VAL A 192 4.89 -8.17 23.85
CA VAL A 192 4.82 -8.96 22.60
C VAL A 192 6.24 -9.40 22.21
N LYS A 193 6.61 -10.63 22.58
CA LYS A 193 7.74 -11.33 21.96
C LYS A 193 7.40 -11.55 20.48
N LEU A 194 8.17 -10.94 19.59
CA LEU A 194 8.13 -11.23 18.16
C LEU A 194 8.24 -12.75 17.96
N LYS A 195 7.24 -13.35 17.33
CA LYS A 195 7.40 -14.71 16.78
C LYS A 195 8.41 -14.59 15.63
N SER A 196 9.65 -14.94 15.91
CA SER A 196 10.66 -15.17 14.88
C SER A 196 10.35 -16.48 14.17
N GLU A 197 9.46 -16.43 13.18
CA GLU A 197 9.32 -17.49 12.17
C GLU A 197 9.30 -16.81 10.79
N LEU A 198 10.50 -16.65 10.24
CA LEU A 198 10.77 -16.67 8.80
C LEU A 198 12.03 -17.51 8.59
#